data_AF-G4SZN3-F1
#
_entry.id   AF-G4SZN3-F1
#
_cell.length_a   1.000
_cell.length_b   1.000
_cell.length_c   1.000
_cell.angle_alpha   90.00
_cell.angle_beta   90.00
_cell.angle_gamma   90.00
#
_symmetry.space_group_name_H-M   'P 1'
#
loop_
_entity.id
_entity.type
_entity.pdbx_description
1 polymer ?
#
loop_
_entity_poly.entity_id
_entity_poly.type
_entity_poly.pdbx_seq_one_letter_code
_entity_poly.pdbx_strand_id
1 'polypeptide(L)' 'MLKENPRHPSIRLKRIEELWSARVGQNYRVIGIDAPDGIQWIWIGSHADYDKFIA' A
#
# COMPACT_ATOMS: atom_id res chain seq x y z
N MET A 1 6.56 5.07 -14.56
CA MET A 1 5.49 5.30 -13.54
C MET A 1 6.00 5.25 -12.10
N LEU A 2 6.17 4.09 -11.44
CA LEU A 2 6.67 4.05 -10.04
C LEU A 2 8.14 4.52 -9.92
N LYS A 3 8.98 4.06 -10.85
CA LYS A 3 10.43 4.39 -10.90
C LYS A 3 10.71 5.89 -11.12
N GLU A 4 9.75 6.62 -11.67
CA GLU A 4 9.90 8.05 -12.01
C GLU A 4 9.23 8.95 -10.97
N ASN A 5 8.13 8.49 -10.35
CA ASN A 5 7.44 9.23 -9.30
C ASN A 5 6.82 8.28 -8.27
N PRO A 6 7.47 8.10 -7.11
CA PRO A 6 6.94 7.28 -6.01
C PRO A 6 5.59 7.74 -5.44
N ARG A 7 5.15 8.96 -5.75
CA ARG A 7 3.87 9.55 -5.31
C ARG A 7 2.86 9.68 -6.44
N HIS A 8 3.05 8.97 -7.55
CA HIS A 8 2.13 9.01 -8.67
C HIS A 8 0.69 8.64 -8.23
N PRO A 9 -0.36 9.38 -8.65
CA PRO A 9 -1.74 9.18 -8.18
C PRO A 9 -2.30 7.76 -8.41
N SER A 10 -1.77 7.02 -9.38
CA SER A 10 -2.17 5.61 -9.64
C SER A 10 -1.80 4.66 -8.49
N ILE A 11 -0.76 4.98 -7.72
CA ILE A 11 -0.30 4.18 -6.59
C ILE A 11 -1.27 4.31 -5.41
N ARG A 12 -1.95 5.46 -5.30
CA ARG A 12 -2.82 5.83 -4.17
C ARG A 12 -2.20 5.47 -2.81
N LEU A 13 -0.93 5.84 -2.63
CA LEU A 13 -0.24 5.68 -1.36
C LEU A 13 -0.97 6.52 -0.28
N LYS A 14 -1.45 5.87 0.76
CA LYS A 14 -2.15 6.52 1.88
C LYS A 14 -1.73 5.90 3.21
N ARG A 15 -1.81 6.72 4.27
CA ARG A 15 -1.65 6.27 5.65
C ARG A 15 -3.03 5.93 6.24
N ILE A 16 -3.11 4.83 6.98
CA ILE A 16 -4.30 4.37 7.70
C ILE A 16 -3.81 3.99 9.09
N GLU A 17 -4.06 4.86 10.06
CA GLU A 17 -3.48 4.75 11.41
C GLU A 17 -1.95 4.65 11.36
N GLU A 18 -1.37 3.57 11.88
CA GLU A 18 0.06 3.29 11.89
C GLU A 18 0.56 2.58 10.62
N LEU A 19 -0.36 2.23 9.71
CA LEU A 19 -0.07 1.46 8.51
C LEU A 19 -0.04 2.33 7.25
N TRP A 20 0.75 1.90 6.29
CA TRP A 20 0.74 2.37 4.91
C TRP A 20 -0.05 1.42 4.03
N SER A 21 -0.80 1.97 3.07
CA SER A 21 -1.48 1.20 2.02
C SER A 21 -1.19 1.77 0.65
N ALA A 22 -0.93 0.89 -0.32
CA ALA A 22 -0.75 1.26 -1.72
C ALA A 22 -1.39 0.23 -2.67
N ARG A 23 -1.64 0.65 -3.92
CA ARG A 23 -2.18 -0.19 -4.99
C ARG A 23 -1.06 -0.82 -5.80
N VAL A 24 -1.17 -2.14 -5.99
CA VAL A 24 -0.34 -2.91 -6.92
C VAL A 24 -1.24 -3.39 -8.06
N GLY A 25 -1.65 -2.44 -8.91
CA GLY A 25 -2.64 -2.66 -9.95
C GLY A 25 -4.10 -2.52 -9.47
N GLN A 26 -5.04 -2.98 -10.29
CA GLN A 26 -6.47 -2.79 -10.02
C GLN A 26 -6.94 -3.57 -8.79
N ASN A 27 -6.56 -4.86 -8.72
CA ASN A 27 -7.19 -5.83 -7.82
C ASN A 27 -6.38 -6.17 -6.58
N TYR A 28 -5.16 -5.65 -6.43
CA TYR A 28 -4.29 -5.95 -5.30
C TYR A 28 -3.92 -4.70 -4.50
N ARG A 29 -3.67 -4.92 -3.21
CA ARG A 29 -3.19 -3.94 -2.25
C ARG A 29 -1.99 -4.49 -1.51
N VAL A 30 -1.14 -3.59 -1.06
CA VAL A 30 -0.06 -3.87 -0.11
C VAL A 30 -0.25 -3.06 1.15
N ILE A 31 0.20 -3.62 2.27
CA ILE A 31 0.25 -2.96 3.58
C ILE A 31 1.70 -2.95 4.05
N GLY A 32 2.11 -1.81 4.61
CA GLY A 32 3.44 -1.64 5.18
C GLY A 32 3.43 -0.83 6.45
N ILE A 33 4.58 -0.77 7.10
CA ILE A 33 4.86 0.00 8.32
C ILE A 33 6.02 0.96 8.07
N ASP A 34 6.11 1.99 8.91
CA ASP A 34 7.27 2.87 8.93
C ASP A 34 8.55 2.06 9.22
N ALA A 35 9.61 2.32 8.47
CA ALA A 35 10.94 1.74 8.62
C ALA A 35 12.01 2.83 8.47
N PRO A 36 13.24 2.62 8.97
CA PRO A 36 14.29 3.65 8.93
C PRO A 36 14.52 4.25 7.53
N ASP A 37 14.43 3.43 6.48
CA ASP A 37 14.69 3.83 5.09
C ASP A 37 13.42 3.97 4.23
N GLY A 38 12.23 4.01 4.85
CA GLY A 38 10.96 4.19 4.15
C GLY A 38 9.84 3.30 4.67
N ILE A 39 9.25 2.48 3.78
CA ILE A 39 8.11 1.62 4.12
C ILE A 39 8.55 0.16 3.97
N GLN A 40 8.45 -0.61 5.06
CA GLN A 40 8.58 -2.05 5.02
C GLN A 40 7.21 -2.65 4.69
N TRP A 41 7.08 -3.25 3.51
CA TRP A 41 5.87 -3.98 3.13
C TRP A 41 5.82 -5.33 3.86
N ILE A 42 4.71 -5.59 4.54
CA ILE A 42 4.52 -6.78 5.38
C ILE A 42 3.38 -7.67 4.88
N TRP A 43 2.57 -7.18 3.94
CA TRP A 43 1.45 -7.93 3.38
C TRP A 43 1.11 -7.49 1.96
N ILE A 44 0.66 -8.46 1.16
CA ILE A 44 0.06 -8.25 -0.17
C ILE A 44 -1.16 -9.17 -0.30
N GLY A 45 -2.23 -8.67 -0.89
CA GLY A 45 -3.41 -9.47 -1.15
C GLY A 45 -4.45 -8.78 -2.01
N SER A 46 -5.54 -9.48 -2.28
CA SER A 46 -6.61 -8.97 -3.12
C SER A 46 -7.35 -7.81 -2.44
N HIS A 47 -8.11 -7.04 -3.22
CA HIS A 47 -8.98 -6.00 -2.66
C HIS A 47 -9.98 -6.59 -1.67
N ALA A 48 -10.53 -7.78 -1.95
CA ALA A 48 -11.47 -8.46 -1.08
C ALA A 48 -10.84 -8.91 0.24
N ASP A 49 -9.57 -9.34 0.23
CA ASP A 49 -8.85 -9.68 1.45
C ASP A 49 -8.51 -8.42 2.25
N TYR A 50 -8.08 -7.36 1.56
CA TYR A 50 -7.81 -6.07 2.16
C TYR A 50 -9.05 -5.49 2.87
N ASP A 51 -10.23 -5.61 2.26
CA ASP A 51 -11.48 -5.12 2.85
C ASP A 51 -11.82 -5.86 4.16
N LYS A 52 -11.45 -7.13 4.29
CA LYS A 52 -11.59 -7.89 5.55
C LYS A 52 -10.56 -7.48 6.60
N PHE A 53 -9.39 -6.98 6.19
CA PHE A 53 -8.32 -6.54 7.09
C PHE A 53 -8.59 -5.17 7.72
N ILE A 54 -9.38 -4.32 7.07
CA ILE A 54 -9.65 -2.94 7.51
C ILE A 54 -11.09 -2.78 8.09
N ALA A 55 -11.90 -3.84 8.04
CA ALA A 55 -13.25 -3.86 8.59
C ALA A 55 -13.28 -3.73 10.12
#